data_AF-A0A2J7VDJ8-F1
#
_entry.id   AF-A0A2J7VDJ8-F1
#
_cell.length_a   1.000
_cell.length_b   1.000
_cell.length_c   1.000
_cell.angle_alpha   90.00
_cell.angle_beta   90.00
_cell.angle_gamma   90.00
#
_symmetry.space_group_name_H-M   'P 1'
#
loop_
_entity.id
_entity.type
_entity.pdbx_description
1 polymer ?
#
loop_
_entity_poly.entity_id
_entity_poly.type
_entity_poly.pdbx_seq_one_letter_code
_entity_poly.pdbx_strand_id
1 'polypeptide(L)'
;MTIRSTSASQDQFLEMLAQNGYTHVRRIGEKYLGLLRFNFTIGLVVGLDWAGHERRYCYELAEDAIAALDAWDGQGHPGGPWIKCKGAGIDLLNPSFGLDVASLRPAAAVPRNRR
;
A
#
# COMPACT_ATOMS: atom_id res chain seq x y z
N MET A 1 4.54 -13.46 40.45
CA MET A 1 4.91 -12.28 39.65
C MET A 1 4.41 -12.57 38.23
N THR A 2 3.19 -12.16 37.91
CA THR A 2 2.45 -12.69 36.77
C THR A 2 2.55 -11.71 35.61
N ILE A 3 3.30 -12.09 34.57
CA ILE A 3 3.46 -11.32 33.34
C ILE A 3 2.14 -11.39 32.57
N ARG A 4 1.30 -10.34 32.66
CA ARG A 4 0.07 -10.15 31.87
C ARG A 4 0.20 -8.94 30.93
N SER A 5 1.37 -8.72 30.34
CA SER A 5 1.68 -7.41 29.73
C SER A 5 1.59 -7.34 28.20
N THR A 6 1.49 -8.47 27.48
CA THR A 6 1.64 -8.45 26.01
C THR A 6 0.37 -8.02 25.26
N SER A 7 -0.81 -8.47 25.69
CA SER A 7 -2.08 -8.12 25.03
C SER A 7 -2.45 -6.65 25.23
N ALA A 8 -2.28 -6.12 26.45
CA ALA A 8 -2.59 -4.71 26.75
C ALA A 8 -1.73 -3.74 25.90
N SER A 9 -0.44 -4.03 25.72
CA SER A 9 0.42 -3.22 24.85
C SER A 9 0.05 -3.31 23.37
N GLN A 10 -0.44 -4.47 22.93
CA GLN A 10 -0.90 -4.67 21.57
C GLN A 10 -2.21 -3.95 21.31
N ASP A 11 -3.18 -4.02 22.23
CA ASP A 11 -4.46 -3.35 22.11
C ASP A 11 -4.28 -1.83 22.06
N GLN A 12 -3.41 -1.28 22.91
CA GLN A 12 -3.03 0.14 22.89
C GLN A 12 -2.39 0.55 21.56
N PHE A 13 -1.54 -0.32 20.99
CA PHE A 13 -0.92 -0.05 19.70
C PHE A 13 -1.97 -0.04 18.56
N LEU A 14 -2.87 -1.01 18.54
CA LEU A 14 -3.94 -1.08 17.55
C LEU A 14 -4.92 0.11 17.68
N GLU A 15 -5.24 0.53 18.91
CA GLU A 15 -6.07 1.70 19.15
C GLU A 15 -5.37 2.99 18.68
N MET A 16 -4.07 3.14 18.98
CA MET A 16 -3.27 4.25 18.46
C MET A 16 -3.28 4.27 16.94
N LEU A 17 -3.10 3.13 16.27
CA LEU A 17 -3.18 3.04 14.81
C LEU A 17 -4.56 3.46 14.30
N ALA A 18 -5.65 2.97 14.90
CA ALA A 18 -7.01 3.34 14.52
C ALA A 18 -7.27 4.85 14.68
N GLN A 19 -6.82 5.45 15.79
CA GLN A 19 -6.94 6.90 16.03
C GLN A 19 -6.16 7.74 15.00
N ASN A 20 -5.08 7.20 14.46
CA ASN A 20 -4.30 7.82 13.38
C ASN A 20 -4.85 7.50 11.97
N GLY A 21 -6.02 6.86 11.89
CA GLY A 21 -6.72 6.62 10.63
C GLY A 21 -6.26 5.37 9.87
N TYR A 22 -5.47 4.50 10.49
CA TYR A 22 -5.13 3.21 9.88
C TYR A 22 -6.33 2.27 9.91
N THR A 23 -6.54 1.59 8.79
CA THR A 23 -7.59 0.57 8.60
C THR A 23 -6.97 -0.74 8.10
N HIS A 24 -7.74 -1.83 8.13
CA HIS A 24 -7.30 -3.15 7.66
C HIS A 24 -5.95 -3.60 8.28
N VAL A 25 -5.72 -3.25 9.55
CA VAL A 25 -4.45 -3.54 10.22
C VAL A 25 -4.27 -5.06 10.37
N ARG A 26 -3.13 -5.56 9.89
CA ARG A 26 -2.74 -6.98 9.94
C ARG A 26 -1.31 -7.10 10.45
N ARG A 27 -0.98 -8.25 11.03
CA ARG A 27 0.39 -8.60 11.45
C ARG A 27 0.97 -9.68 10.54
N ILE A 28 2.25 -9.55 10.18
CA ILE A 28 3.07 -10.59 9.54
C ILE A 28 4.37 -10.70 10.33
N GLY A 29 4.60 -11.85 10.97
CA GLY A 29 5.73 -12.04 11.88
C GLY A 29 5.68 -11.04 13.04
N GLU A 30 6.67 -10.17 13.17
CA GLU A 30 6.74 -9.11 14.20
C GLU A 30 6.25 -7.74 13.72
N LYS A 31 5.93 -7.60 12.43
CA LYS A 31 5.59 -6.32 11.82
C LYS A 31 4.09 -6.18 11.65
N TYR A 32 3.60 -4.97 11.90
CA TYR A 32 2.26 -4.58 11.50
C TYR A 32 2.28 -3.91 10.12
N LEU A 33 1.17 -4.07 9.41
CA LEU A 33 0.87 -3.35 8.19
C LEU A 33 -0.60 -2.92 8.22
N GLY A 34 -0.96 -1.93 7.42
CA GLY A 34 -2.32 -1.44 7.33
C GLY A 34 -2.49 -0.47 6.17
N LEU A 35 -3.72 -0.05 5.95
CA LEU A 35 -4.06 0.94 4.94
C LEU A 35 -4.23 2.32 5.59
N LEU A 36 -3.78 3.36 4.89
CA LEU A 36 -3.98 4.75 5.29
C LEU A 36 -4.45 5.57 4.09
N ARG A 37 -5.55 6.32 4.27
CA ARG A 37 -6.05 7.24 3.25
C ARG A 37 -5.21 8.51 3.21
N PHE A 38 -4.66 8.82 2.04
CA PHE A 38 -4.09 10.13 1.73
C PHE A 38 -5.07 10.93 0.85
N ASN A 39 -4.79 12.21 0.59
CA ASN A 39 -5.66 13.08 -0.20
C ASN A 39 -6.13 12.46 -1.53
N PHE A 40 -5.24 11.73 -2.23
CA PHE A 40 -5.53 11.17 -3.55
C PHE A 40 -5.26 9.67 -3.68
N THR A 41 -4.55 9.06 -2.74
CA THR A 41 -4.13 7.64 -2.83
C THR A 41 -4.50 6.87 -1.57
N ILE A 42 -4.43 5.54 -1.65
CA ILE A 42 -4.45 4.64 -0.49
C ILE A 42 -3.06 4.09 -0.29
N GLY A 43 -2.47 4.31 0.88
CA GLY A 43 -1.16 3.80 1.22
C GLY A 43 -1.28 2.44 1.90
N LEU A 44 -0.73 1.38 1.30
CA LEU A 44 -0.34 0.17 2.02
C LEU A 44 0.94 0.46 2.78
N VAL A 45 0.82 0.64 4.09
CA VAL A 45 1.91 1.00 4.99
C VAL A 45 2.43 -0.26 5.68
N VAL A 46 3.74 -0.45 5.68
CA VAL A 46 4.38 -1.69 6.11
C VAL A 46 5.47 -1.40 7.13
N GLY A 47 5.68 -2.34 8.06
CA GLY A 47 6.63 -2.16 9.15
C GLY A 47 6.17 -1.07 10.12
N LEU A 48 4.89 -1.07 10.48
CA LEU A 48 4.33 -0.17 11.47
C LEU A 48 4.86 -0.53 12.86
N ASP A 49 5.35 0.49 13.56
CA ASP A 49 5.79 0.43 14.95
C ASP A 49 5.40 1.72 15.69
N TRP A 50 5.83 1.86 16.94
CA TRP A 50 5.54 3.03 17.76
C TRP A 50 6.19 4.33 17.26
N ALA A 51 7.25 4.25 16.44
CA ALA A 51 7.95 5.40 15.90
C ALA A 51 7.38 5.83 14.52
N GLY A 52 6.72 4.92 13.80
CA GLY A 52 6.08 5.19 12.53
C GLY A 52 5.99 3.96 11.64
N HIS A 53 6.61 4.03 10.46
CA HIS A 53 6.55 2.97 9.46
C HIS A 53 7.87 2.84 8.69
N GLU A 54 8.16 1.65 8.18
CA GLU A 54 9.32 1.43 7.29
C GLU A 54 9.08 2.01 5.89
N ARG A 55 7.97 1.59 5.24
CA ARG A 55 7.63 1.97 3.86
C ARG A 55 6.13 2.13 3.67
N ARG A 56 5.75 2.82 2.61
CA ARG A 56 4.38 2.85 2.09
C ARG A 56 4.34 2.72 0.57
N TYR A 57 3.35 1.99 0.08
CA TYR A 57 3.05 1.80 -1.34
C TYR A 57 1.71 2.50 -1.63
N CYS A 58 1.73 3.52 -2.48
CA CYS A 58 0.55 4.31 -2.79
C CYS A 58 -0.19 3.72 -4.00
N TYR A 59 -1.43 3.31 -3.81
CA TYR A 59 -2.36 2.87 -4.84
C TYR A 59 -3.35 3.99 -5.15
N GLU A 60 -3.84 4.03 -6.38
CA GLU A 60 -4.94 4.93 -6.75
C GLU A 60 -6.26 4.46 -6.12
N LEU A 61 -6.54 3.16 -6.24
CA LEU A 61 -7.79 2.55 -5.81
C LEU A 61 -7.63 1.79 -4.48
N ALA A 62 -8.69 1.82 -3.67
CA ALA A 62 -8.73 1.10 -2.39
C ALA A 62 -8.77 -0.42 -2.57
N GLU A 63 -9.50 -0.91 -3.58
CA GLU A 63 -9.59 -2.34 -3.88
C GLU A 63 -8.23 -2.96 -4.19
N ASP A 64 -7.38 -2.27 -4.94
CA ASP A 64 -6.01 -2.71 -5.23
C ASP A 64 -5.15 -2.76 -3.97
N ALA A 65 -5.26 -1.76 -3.09
CA ALA A 65 -4.51 -1.71 -1.85
C ALA A 65 -4.93 -2.83 -0.88
N ILE A 66 -6.23 -3.13 -0.81
CA ILE A 66 -6.78 -4.23 -0.01
C ILE A 66 -6.30 -5.56 -0.58
N ALA A 67 -6.45 -5.79 -1.89
CA ALA A 67 -6.01 -7.01 -2.54
C ALA A 67 -4.50 -7.24 -2.35
N ALA A 68 -3.69 -6.18 -2.46
CA ALA A 68 -2.27 -6.24 -2.19
C ALA A 68 -1.96 -6.53 -0.72
N LEU A 69 -2.66 -5.90 0.23
CA LEU A 69 -2.50 -6.17 1.66
C LEU A 69 -2.79 -7.63 1.99
N ASP A 70 -3.88 -8.18 1.44
CA ASP A 70 -4.32 -9.54 1.71
C ASP A 70 -3.34 -10.57 1.12
N ALA A 71 -2.87 -10.33 -0.11
CA ALA A 71 -1.97 -11.25 -0.81
C ALA A 71 -0.50 -11.17 -0.36
N TRP A 72 -0.03 -10.04 0.19
CA TRP A 72 1.39 -9.86 0.46
C TRP A 72 1.87 -10.71 1.63
N ASP A 73 3.00 -11.38 1.44
CA ASP A 73 3.63 -12.30 2.41
C ASP A 73 4.71 -11.62 3.27
N GLY A 74 4.95 -10.32 3.05
CA GLY A 74 5.98 -9.55 3.74
C GLY A 74 7.36 -9.60 3.09
N GLN A 75 7.52 -10.29 1.95
CA GLN A 75 8.76 -10.33 1.18
C GLN A 75 8.68 -9.43 -0.06
N GLY A 76 9.79 -8.80 -0.42
CA GLY A 76 9.87 -7.94 -1.60
C GLY A 76 8.88 -6.76 -1.59
N HIS A 77 8.39 -6.41 -2.79
CA HIS A 77 7.36 -5.40 -2.97
C HIS A 77 5.98 -6.07 -3.09
N PRO A 78 4.91 -5.47 -2.55
CA PRO A 78 3.56 -5.98 -2.76
C PRO A 78 3.18 -5.89 -4.25
N GLY A 79 2.27 -6.75 -4.66
CA GLY A 79 1.74 -6.77 -6.02
C GLY A 79 0.82 -5.59 -6.33
N GLY A 80 0.21 -5.64 -7.51
CA GLY A 80 -0.79 -4.67 -7.96
C GLY A 80 -0.21 -3.34 -8.47
N PRO A 81 -1.09 -2.42 -8.90
CA PRO A 81 -0.71 -1.18 -9.57
C PRO A 81 -0.42 -0.05 -8.58
N TRP A 82 0.45 -0.28 -7.58
CA TRP A 82 0.95 0.85 -6.79
C TRP A 82 1.72 1.81 -7.69
N ILE A 83 1.59 3.11 -7.46
CA ILE A 83 2.21 4.16 -8.27
C ILE A 83 3.64 4.42 -7.77
N LYS A 84 3.79 4.49 -6.44
CA LYS A 84 5.03 4.95 -5.80
C LYS A 84 5.25 4.30 -4.43
N CYS A 85 6.48 3.89 -4.16
CA CYS A 85 6.97 3.39 -2.87
C CYS A 85 7.84 4.47 -2.19
N LYS A 86 7.58 4.76 -0.92
CA LYS A 86 8.32 5.74 -0.10
C LYS A 86 8.73 5.16 1.24
N GLY A 87 9.89 5.56 1.76
CA GLY A 87 10.37 5.23 3.11
C GLY A 87 11.68 4.45 3.11
N ALA A 88 12.31 4.30 4.27
CA ALA A 88 13.61 3.64 4.43
C ALA A 88 14.71 4.14 3.45
N GLY A 89 14.74 5.46 3.18
CA GLY A 89 15.68 6.07 2.23
C GLY A 89 15.37 5.84 0.75
N ILE A 90 14.21 5.25 0.44
CA ILE A 90 13.81 4.86 -0.91
C ILE A 90 12.65 5.73 -1.41
N ASP A 91 12.71 6.10 -2.69
CA ASP A 91 11.62 6.72 -3.45
C ASP A 91 11.53 6.08 -4.85
N LEU A 92 10.68 5.07 -5.03
CA LEU A 92 10.62 4.24 -6.25
C LEU A 92 9.27 4.33 -6.94
N LEU A 93 9.28 4.36 -8.27
CA LEU A 93 8.09 4.08 -9.08
C LEU A 93 7.95 2.58 -9.27
N ASN A 94 6.71 2.11 -9.41
CA ASN A 94 6.47 0.71 -9.71
C ASN A 94 7.05 0.35 -11.08
N PRO A 95 7.92 -0.66 -11.17
CA PRO A 95 8.50 -1.08 -12.45
C PRO A 95 7.43 -1.41 -13.51
N SER A 96 6.25 -1.88 -13.08
CA SER A 96 5.12 -2.19 -13.97
C SER A 96 4.48 -0.95 -14.61
N PHE A 97 4.63 0.25 -14.04
CA PHE A 97 4.15 1.49 -14.67
C PHE A 97 5.00 1.91 -15.89
N GLY A 98 6.19 1.33 -16.07
CA GLY A 98 7.08 1.57 -17.22
C GLY A 98 6.89 0.60 -18.39
N LEU A 99 5.99 -0.37 -18.27
CA LEU A 99 5.64 -1.37 -19.30
C LEU A 99 4.10 -1.31 -19.43
N ASP A 100 3.47 -0.46 -20.22
CA ASP A 100 3.59 -0.39 -21.67
C ASP A 100 2.76 0.82 -22.17
N VAL A 101 3.42 1.91 -22.56
CA VAL A 101 2.78 3.03 -23.29
C VAL A 101 2.85 2.80 -24.81
N ALA A 102 3.47 1.70 -25.25
CA ALA A 102 3.58 1.32 -26.66
C ALA A 102 2.39 0.46 -27.14
N SER A 103 1.67 -0.25 -26.26
CA SER A 103 0.37 -0.87 -26.53
C SER A 103 -0.79 0.12 -26.47
N LEU A 104 -0.57 1.32 -25.93
CA LEU A 104 -1.52 2.43 -25.93
C LEU A 104 -1.21 3.42 -27.07
N ARG A 105 -1.31 2.96 -28.32
CA ARG A 105 -1.53 3.82 -29.50
C ARG A 105 -2.75 3.34 -30.31
N PRO A 106 -3.46 4.28 -30.96
CA PRO A 106 -4.90 4.42 -30.80
C PRO A 106 -5.71 3.56 -31.78
N ALA A 107 -6.98 3.31 -31.44
CA ALA A 107 -7.95 2.83 -32.42
C ALA A 107 -7.96 3.78 -33.64
N ALA A 108 -7.92 3.16 -34.82
CA ALA A 108 -7.68 3.73 -36.14
C ALA A 108 -8.30 5.11 -36.41
N ALA A 109 -7.59 5.92 -37.19
CA ALA A 109 -8.16 7.09 -37.86
C ALA A 109 -9.40 6.65 -38.67
N VAL A 110 -10.57 7.20 -38.31
CA VAL A 110 -11.79 7.10 -39.10
C VAL A 110 -11.51 7.72 -40.48
N PRO A 111 -11.68 7.00 -41.59
CA PRO A 111 -11.51 7.60 -42.90
C PRO A 111 -12.59 8.68 -43.09
N ARG A 112 -12.16 9.94 -43.20
CA ARG A 112 -13.04 11.03 -43.65
C ARG A 112 -13.44 10.74 -45.08
N ASN A 113 -14.68 10.30 -45.27
CA ASN A 113 -15.28 10.18 -46.58
C ASN A 113 -15.40 11.59 -47.18
N ARG A 114 -14.65 11.88 -48.25
CA ARG A 114 -14.89 13.07 -49.08
C ARG A 114 -16.18 12.79 -49.86
N ARG A 115 -17.21 13.59 -49.59
CA ARG A 115 -18.22 13.93 -50.59
C ARG A 115 -18.00 15.38 -50.98
#